data_AF-A0A8J2VVL3-F1
#
_entry.id   AF-A0A8J2VVL3-F1
#
_cell.length_a   1.000
_cell.length_b   1.000
_cell.length_c   1.000
_cell.angle_alpha   90.00
_cell.angle_beta   90.00
_cell.angle_gamma   90.00
#
_symmetry.space_group_name_H-M   'P 1'
#
loop_
_entity.id
_entity.type
_entity.pdbx_description
1 polymer ?
#
loop_
_entity_poly.entity_id
_entity_poly.type
_entity_poly.pdbx_seq_one_letter_code
_entity_poly.pdbx_strand_id
1 'polypeptide(L)'
;MLSLLLLTFLCVSYSDQRSTPEDDSYVAAVVEYQVQSNVETNLRNYINLIQDAAFQNADIVVFPEMTLTRGNSVTVPIYGLLKDNPIPALAPELYDEILVSISAAARQNEIYVVINVQEILNCTIPQAEGENCPEQKRYLFNTNVVFNRSGAVIDRYRKINLFGEFTRTPALTPDLGVFETDFGVTFGHYICFDLMFQVPAIQVVEKMNITDVVFSTMWFSEMPYLTAVQIQQAYAHSMNVNFLAAGANNPRVGSAGSGIYSGKAGALVSIMPGQPTTRLLVATVPKVPGEVTGNIVGPIYDSPSVQDNLTLITDPSLPSHQTRLLRNDVEDFVLVDRDVLCHFRVRMSGREGNTAPFYRAFIQDGLHVYAKRNVGDVGCVIVACKTEDPKSCVYKFDDSEGQTSIEELEIKMTSYGKHYNSTLKCNDIKYRYRASAFSGVRSFSGLATGGARVCAIFACTGDTIDTCGKRFDSYSRNTTVVFEQLEITAAVPPPIRNSDLQASDSKYYPISMTTSIMPLKNEQFAFDEVSLLLVNVYSMRLRAATDELYAFGVWGRRFETDGQDPSPPREHDIEDLTTTPAPSTTPSPGSSNSVHKFSAVLLIISIFLLLKQ
;
A
#
# COMPACT_ATOMS: atom_id res chain seq x y z
N MET A 1 -76.42 -1.32 11.70
CA MET A 1 -75.02 -1.71 11.91
C MET A 1 -74.60 -2.43 10.64
N LEU A 2 -74.01 -1.78 9.64
CA LEU A 2 -72.75 -1.04 9.66
C LEU A 2 -71.56 -1.96 9.98
N SER A 3 -70.85 -2.37 8.92
CA SER A 3 -69.42 -2.65 8.92
C SER A 3 -68.94 -2.61 7.47
N LEU A 4 -68.34 -1.48 7.09
CA LEU A 4 -67.74 -1.25 5.79
C LEU A 4 -66.27 -1.66 5.88
N LEU A 5 -65.90 -2.80 5.29
CA LEU A 5 -64.50 -3.23 5.21
C LEU A 5 -63.79 -2.45 4.10
N LEU A 6 -63.19 -1.32 4.49
CA LEU A 6 -62.26 -0.58 3.63
C LEU A 6 -60.95 -1.38 3.55
N LEU A 7 -60.65 -1.99 2.41
CA LEU A 7 -59.28 -2.43 2.12
C LEU A 7 -58.43 -1.20 1.83
N THR A 8 -57.72 -0.71 2.85
CA THR A 8 -56.60 0.20 2.66
C THR A 8 -55.47 -0.56 1.99
N PHE A 9 -55.33 -0.42 0.67
CA PHE A 9 -54.07 -0.71 0.00
C PHE A 9 -53.01 0.24 0.59
N LEU A 10 -52.19 -0.29 1.48
CA LEU A 10 -50.89 0.31 1.79
C LEU A 10 -50.05 0.15 0.52
N CYS A 11 -50.10 1.16 -0.36
CA CYS A 11 -49.00 1.42 -1.26
C CYS A 11 -47.77 1.69 -0.38
N VAL A 12 -46.96 0.65 -0.17
CA VAL A 12 -45.56 0.85 0.16
C VAL A 12 -44.95 1.50 -1.08
N SER A 13 -44.96 2.83 -1.08
CA SER A 13 -44.09 3.60 -1.95
C SER A 13 -42.67 3.15 -1.62
N TYR A 14 -42.09 2.34 -2.51
CA TYR A 14 -40.65 2.26 -2.63
C TYR A 14 -40.19 3.68 -2.96
N SER A 15 -39.72 4.39 -1.94
CA SER A 15 -39.00 5.63 -2.14
C SER A 15 -37.67 5.22 -2.73
N ASP A 16 -37.38 5.65 -3.96
CA ASP A 16 -36.01 5.65 -4.49
C ASP A 16 -35.20 6.61 -3.62
N GLN A 17 -34.64 6.08 -2.53
CA GLN A 17 -34.05 6.85 -1.44
C GLN A 17 -32.63 7.25 -1.82
N ARG A 18 -32.53 8.16 -2.79
CA ARG A 18 -31.32 8.89 -3.14
C ARG A 18 -30.95 9.80 -1.99
N SER A 19 -29.65 9.95 -1.79
CA SER A 19 -29.12 10.86 -0.78
C SER A 19 -29.42 12.31 -1.17
N THR A 20 -29.78 13.10 -0.18
CA THR A 20 -30.04 14.55 -0.22
C THR A 20 -28.92 15.29 0.51
N PRO A 21 -28.78 16.62 0.40
CA PRO A 21 -27.81 17.39 1.18
C PRO A 21 -27.95 17.17 2.70
N GLU A 22 -29.18 16.97 3.18
CA GLU A 22 -29.52 16.81 4.59
C GLU A 22 -29.17 15.44 5.19
N ASP A 23 -28.98 14.39 4.37
CA ASP A 23 -28.66 13.06 4.87
C ASP A 23 -27.23 12.95 5.44
N ASP A 24 -27.05 12.14 6.49
CA ASP A 24 -25.77 11.93 7.19
C ASP A 24 -24.71 11.19 6.32
N SER A 25 -25.16 10.54 5.24
CA SER A 25 -24.37 9.60 4.43
C SER A 25 -24.80 9.62 2.96
N TYR A 26 -24.03 8.93 2.11
CA TYR A 26 -24.38 8.62 0.73
C TYR A 26 -23.95 7.19 0.38
N VAL A 27 -24.48 6.60 -0.69
CA VAL A 27 -24.06 5.25 -1.13
C VAL A 27 -23.07 5.37 -2.28
N ALA A 28 -21.88 4.81 -2.12
CA ALA A 28 -20.83 4.81 -3.12
C ALA A 28 -20.61 3.42 -3.71
N ALA A 29 -20.26 3.38 -4.99
CA ALA A 29 -19.80 2.19 -5.67
C ALA A 29 -18.43 2.40 -6.32
N VAL A 30 -17.55 1.40 -6.22
CA VAL A 30 -16.27 1.36 -6.96
C VAL A 30 -16.14 0.03 -7.69
N VAL A 31 -15.53 0.06 -8.87
CA VAL A 31 -15.36 -1.12 -9.71
C VAL A 31 -13.89 -1.56 -9.73
N GLU A 32 -13.63 -2.78 -9.28
CA GLU A 32 -12.44 -3.53 -9.66
C GLU A 32 -12.72 -4.11 -11.05
N TYR A 33 -12.00 -3.70 -12.10
CA TYR A 33 -12.35 -4.06 -13.49
C TYR A 33 -11.29 -4.90 -14.20
N GLN A 34 -11.64 -6.13 -14.62
CA GLN A 34 -10.75 -6.98 -15.40
C GLN A 34 -10.41 -6.32 -16.73
N VAL A 35 -9.14 -6.06 -16.96
CA VAL A 35 -8.64 -5.44 -18.19
C VAL A 35 -8.98 -6.29 -19.42
N GLN A 36 -9.83 -5.76 -20.32
CA GLN A 36 -10.11 -6.34 -21.65
C GLN A 36 -9.65 -5.39 -22.77
N SER A 37 -9.36 -5.93 -23.95
CA SER A 37 -8.91 -5.16 -25.12
C SER A 37 -10.03 -4.57 -25.98
N ASN A 38 -11.25 -5.13 -25.94
CA ASN A 38 -12.34 -4.74 -26.83
C ASN A 38 -13.18 -3.62 -26.20
N VAL A 39 -13.16 -2.43 -26.81
CA VAL A 39 -13.81 -1.22 -26.29
C VAL A 39 -15.34 -1.34 -26.24
N GLU A 40 -15.97 -1.99 -27.22
CA GLU A 40 -17.43 -2.21 -27.25
C GLU A 40 -17.89 -3.12 -26.10
N THR A 41 -17.11 -4.15 -25.80
CA THR A 41 -17.32 -5.04 -24.65
C THR A 41 -17.11 -4.30 -23.34
N ASN A 42 -16.07 -3.46 -23.25
CA ASN A 42 -15.86 -2.61 -22.07
C ASN A 42 -17.03 -1.64 -21.85
N LEU A 43 -17.48 -0.95 -22.90
CA LEU A 43 -18.61 -0.02 -22.83
C LEU A 43 -19.89 -0.72 -22.37
N ARG A 44 -20.21 -1.89 -22.95
CA ARG A 44 -21.36 -2.71 -22.53
C ARG A 44 -21.25 -3.15 -21.06
N ASN A 45 -20.07 -3.59 -20.63
CA ASN A 45 -19.85 -3.98 -19.23
C ASN A 45 -20.00 -2.78 -18.28
N TYR A 46 -19.52 -1.60 -18.66
CA TYR A 46 -19.65 -0.37 -17.87
C TYR A 46 -21.13 0.02 -17.72
N ILE A 47 -21.91 -0.03 -18.80
CA ILE A 47 -23.36 0.25 -18.77
C ILE A 47 -24.08 -0.71 -17.81
N ASN A 48 -23.78 -2.01 -17.88
CA ASN A 48 -24.35 -2.99 -16.95
C ASN A 48 -23.93 -2.72 -15.50
N LEU A 49 -22.66 -2.39 -15.25
CA LEU A 49 -22.16 -2.08 -13.91
C LEU A 49 -22.75 -0.77 -13.33
N ILE A 50 -23.08 0.21 -14.17
CA ILE A 50 -23.83 1.42 -13.76
C ILE A 50 -25.25 1.04 -13.32
N GLN A 51 -25.93 0.15 -14.06
CA GLN A 51 -27.25 -0.38 -13.70
C GLN A 51 -27.20 -1.19 -12.40
N ASP A 52 -26.21 -2.08 -12.25
CA ASP A 52 -26.01 -2.90 -11.04
C ASP A 52 -25.67 -2.05 -9.80
N ALA A 53 -24.98 -0.92 -9.98
CA ALA A 53 -24.69 0.04 -8.90
C ALA A 53 -25.95 0.80 -8.46
N ALA A 54 -26.71 1.33 -9.41
CA ALA A 54 -27.96 2.04 -9.13
C ALA A 54 -29.04 1.11 -8.55
N PHE A 55 -29.10 -0.16 -8.97
CA PHE A 55 -29.96 -1.18 -8.35
C PHE A 55 -29.61 -1.44 -6.87
N GLN A 56 -28.37 -1.17 -6.47
CA GLN A 56 -27.92 -1.19 -5.07
C GLN A 56 -28.02 0.20 -4.39
N ASN A 57 -28.80 1.11 -4.97
CA ASN A 57 -29.03 2.49 -4.52
C ASN A 57 -27.78 3.37 -4.47
N ALA A 58 -26.72 3.07 -5.25
CA ALA A 58 -25.54 3.92 -5.29
C ALA A 58 -25.86 5.31 -5.87
N ASP A 59 -25.41 6.36 -5.19
CA ASP A 59 -25.45 7.76 -5.66
C ASP A 59 -24.33 8.07 -6.65
N ILE A 60 -23.19 7.37 -6.53
CA ILE A 60 -22.01 7.50 -7.39
C ILE A 60 -21.37 6.14 -7.69
N VAL A 61 -20.91 5.93 -8.92
CA VAL A 61 -20.07 4.80 -9.33
C VAL A 61 -18.77 5.24 -10.01
N VAL A 62 -17.64 4.71 -9.54
CA VAL A 62 -16.29 5.02 -10.01
C VAL A 62 -15.69 3.84 -10.77
N PHE A 63 -15.11 4.11 -11.94
CA PHE A 63 -14.43 3.13 -12.79
C PHE A 63 -12.91 3.34 -12.88
N PRO A 64 -12.12 2.28 -13.15
CA PRO A 64 -10.66 2.39 -13.15
C PRO A 64 -10.04 3.17 -14.31
N GLU A 65 -8.76 3.48 -14.11
CA GLU A 65 -7.87 4.06 -15.11
C GLU A 65 -7.68 3.17 -16.35
N MET A 66 -7.70 3.77 -17.56
CA MET A 66 -7.24 3.20 -18.84
C MET A 66 -7.74 1.78 -19.16
N THR A 67 -8.97 1.48 -18.72
CA THR A 67 -9.67 0.20 -18.92
C THR A 67 -10.75 0.29 -19.98
N LEU A 68 -11.43 1.43 -20.13
CA LEU A 68 -12.51 1.62 -21.11
C LEU A 68 -12.00 1.74 -22.56
N THR A 69 -11.26 2.80 -22.86
CA THR A 69 -10.91 3.22 -24.24
C THR A 69 -9.62 2.59 -24.78
N ARG A 70 -9.37 1.29 -24.55
CA ARG A 70 -8.08 0.67 -24.91
C ARG A 70 -7.80 0.68 -26.42
N GLY A 71 -6.96 1.61 -26.85
CA GLY A 71 -6.57 1.82 -28.25
C GLY A 71 -7.38 2.91 -28.98
N ASN A 72 -8.53 3.32 -28.42
CA ASN A 72 -9.35 4.40 -28.94
C ASN A 72 -9.04 5.71 -28.17
N SER A 73 -9.46 6.85 -28.73
CA SER A 73 -9.37 8.15 -28.06
C SER A 73 -10.67 8.93 -28.20
N VAL A 74 -11.06 9.65 -27.16
CA VAL A 74 -12.33 10.39 -27.06
C VAL A 74 -12.03 11.89 -26.94
N THR A 75 -12.79 12.76 -27.61
CA THR A 75 -12.68 14.22 -27.38
C THR A 75 -13.66 14.64 -26.29
N VAL A 76 -13.19 15.37 -25.28
CA VAL A 76 -13.99 15.82 -24.11
C VAL A 76 -13.99 17.36 -24.04
N PRO A 77 -14.80 18.06 -24.86
CA PRO A 77 -14.64 19.49 -25.11
C PRO A 77 -15.40 20.38 -24.09
N ILE A 78 -14.95 20.39 -22.82
CA ILE A 78 -15.65 21.07 -21.70
C ILE A 78 -15.86 22.58 -21.91
N TYR A 79 -14.93 23.25 -22.61
CA TYR A 79 -15.01 24.69 -22.90
C TYR A 79 -15.76 25.01 -24.20
N GLY A 80 -15.96 24.01 -25.06
CA GLY A 80 -16.65 24.09 -26.34
C GLY A 80 -18.03 23.41 -26.27
N LEU A 81 -18.26 22.38 -27.10
CA LEU A 81 -19.58 21.76 -27.24
C LEU A 81 -20.26 21.35 -25.92
N LEU A 82 -19.53 20.84 -24.92
CA LEU A 82 -20.11 20.44 -23.63
C LEU A 82 -20.56 21.62 -22.76
N LYS A 83 -20.11 22.85 -23.05
CA LYS A 83 -20.63 24.06 -22.39
C LYS A 83 -22.05 24.38 -22.85
N ASP A 84 -22.33 24.19 -24.13
CA ASP A 84 -23.63 24.52 -24.75
C ASP A 84 -24.61 23.34 -24.71
N ASN A 85 -24.11 22.11 -24.84
CA ASN A 85 -24.89 20.86 -24.84
C ASN A 85 -24.33 19.87 -23.81
N PRO A 86 -24.42 20.17 -22.49
CA PRO A 86 -23.70 19.43 -21.45
C PRO A 86 -24.11 17.97 -21.28
N ILE A 87 -25.23 17.51 -21.86
CA ILE A 87 -25.75 16.14 -21.76
C ILE A 87 -25.60 15.41 -23.12
N PRO A 88 -24.52 14.63 -23.35
CA PRO A 88 -24.30 13.92 -24.60
C PRO A 88 -25.45 13.03 -25.05
N ALA A 89 -26.19 12.42 -24.12
CA ALA A 89 -27.36 11.58 -24.43
C ALA A 89 -28.53 12.32 -25.12
N LEU A 90 -28.55 13.66 -25.07
CA LEU A 90 -29.60 14.49 -25.70
C LEU A 90 -29.15 15.11 -27.04
N ALA A 91 -27.87 15.02 -27.39
CA ALA A 91 -27.31 15.47 -28.66
C ALA A 91 -26.29 14.44 -29.19
N PRO A 92 -26.71 13.17 -29.40
CA PRO A 92 -25.80 12.05 -29.69
C PRO A 92 -24.96 12.23 -30.95
N GLU A 93 -25.42 13.03 -31.91
CA GLU A 93 -24.71 13.37 -33.15
C GLU A 93 -23.51 14.30 -32.96
N LEU A 94 -23.36 14.93 -31.78
CA LEU A 94 -22.27 15.86 -31.47
C LEU A 94 -21.09 15.22 -30.73
N TYR A 95 -21.22 13.97 -30.25
CA TYR A 95 -20.29 13.34 -29.32
C TYR A 95 -19.88 11.93 -29.74
N ASP A 96 -18.76 11.47 -29.17
CA ASP A 96 -18.33 10.08 -29.26
C ASP A 96 -19.33 9.13 -28.58
N GLU A 97 -19.57 7.96 -29.16
CA GLU A 97 -20.49 6.92 -28.68
C GLU A 97 -20.26 6.58 -27.19
N ILE A 98 -19.03 6.65 -26.71
CA ILE A 98 -18.69 6.39 -25.30
C ILE A 98 -19.29 7.45 -24.38
N LEU A 99 -19.16 8.74 -24.73
CA LEU A 99 -19.75 9.82 -23.93
C LEU A 99 -21.28 9.77 -23.98
N VAL A 100 -21.85 9.50 -25.16
CA VAL A 100 -23.31 9.36 -25.36
C VAL A 100 -23.86 8.22 -24.51
N SER A 101 -23.22 7.05 -24.56
CA SER A 101 -23.71 5.84 -23.88
C SER A 101 -23.55 5.91 -22.36
N ILE A 102 -22.44 6.48 -21.86
CA ILE A 102 -22.26 6.69 -20.42
C ILE A 102 -23.18 7.80 -19.89
N SER A 103 -23.36 8.90 -20.63
CA SER A 103 -24.37 9.93 -20.34
C SER A 103 -25.78 9.33 -20.27
N ALA A 104 -26.13 8.45 -21.20
CA ALA A 104 -27.43 7.79 -21.23
C ALA A 104 -27.60 6.83 -20.06
N ALA A 105 -26.58 6.04 -19.70
CA ALA A 105 -26.61 5.16 -18.55
C ALA A 105 -26.72 5.93 -17.22
N ALA A 106 -25.92 6.99 -17.03
CA ALA A 106 -26.00 7.87 -15.88
C ALA A 106 -27.40 8.50 -15.74
N ARG A 107 -27.99 8.98 -16.84
CA ARG A 107 -29.33 9.59 -16.88
C ARG A 107 -30.47 8.60 -16.66
N GLN A 108 -30.38 7.38 -17.19
CA GLN A 108 -31.44 6.36 -17.06
C GLN A 108 -31.51 5.77 -15.65
N ASN A 109 -30.37 5.77 -14.94
CA ASN A 109 -30.24 5.23 -13.59
C ASN A 109 -30.12 6.34 -12.52
N GLU A 110 -30.10 7.61 -12.96
CA GLU A 110 -30.01 8.83 -12.15
C GLU A 110 -28.91 8.76 -11.07
N ILE A 111 -27.70 8.41 -11.53
CA ILE A 111 -26.50 8.12 -10.73
C ILE A 111 -25.31 8.95 -11.25
N TYR A 112 -24.44 9.41 -10.36
CA TYR A 112 -23.16 10.01 -10.75
C TYR A 112 -22.20 8.93 -11.28
N VAL A 113 -21.50 9.20 -12.39
CA VAL A 113 -20.57 8.24 -12.98
C VAL A 113 -19.22 8.91 -13.21
N VAL A 114 -18.15 8.32 -12.68
CA VAL A 114 -16.78 8.74 -13.00
C VAL A 114 -16.10 7.64 -13.82
N ILE A 115 -15.74 7.98 -15.05
CA ILE A 115 -14.95 7.11 -15.94
C ILE A 115 -13.57 7.69 -16.19
N ASN A 116 -12.63 6.85 -16.61
CA ASN A 116 -11.35 7.27 -17.15
C ASN A 116 -11.23 6.88 -18.63
N VAL A 117 -10.71 7.80 -19.45
CA VAL A 117 -10.57 7.70 -20.90
C VAL A 117 -9.20 8.18 -21.36
N GLN A 118 -8.76 7.68 -22.51
CA GLN A 118 -7.72 8.34 -23.30
C GLN A 118 -8.37 9.50 -24.05
N GLU A 119 -8.14 10.72 -23.58
CA GLU A 119 -8.64 11.92 -24.25
C GLU A 119 -7.75 12.29 -25.44
N ILE A 120 -8.34 12.80 -26.52
CA ILE A 120 -7.62 13.47 -27.61
C ILE A 120 -8.06 14.93 -27.76
N LEU A 121 -7.08 15.84 -27.64
CA LEU A 121 -7.20 17.24 -28.00
C LEU A 121 -6.46 17.47 -29.33
N ASN A 122 -7.17 17.89 -30.36
CA ASN A 122 -6.59 18.18 -31.67
C ASN A 122 -6.42 19.69 -31.89
N CYS A 123 -5.26 20.24 -31.54
CA CYS A 123 -4.98 21.67 -31.69
C CYS A 123 -4.72 22.13 -33.14
N THR A 124 -4.85 21.24 -34.15
CA THR A 124 -4.67 21.59 -35.57
C THR A 124 -5.94 22.12 -36.25
N ILE A 125 -7.05 22.23 -35.51
CA ILE A 125 -8.37 22.63 -36.03
C ILE A 125 -9.07 23.57 -35.04
N PRO A 126 -10.04 24.41 -35.48
CA PRO A 126 -10.71 25.40 -34.62
C PRO A 126 -11.63 24.85 -33.50
N GLN A 127 -11.51 23.56 -33.14
CA GLN A 127 -12.34 22.91 -32.11
C GLN A 127 -11.78 23.04 -30.68
N ALA A 128 -10.67 23.74 -30.52
CA ALA A 128 -9.97 23.94 -29.25
C ALA A 128 -10.28 25.30 -28.60
N GLU A 129 -11.53 25.78 -28.70
CA GLU A 129 -11.93 27.04 -28.05
C GLU A 129 -11.81 26.92 -26.53
N GLY A 130 -11.06 27.84 -25.90
CA GLY A 130 -10.75 27.83 -24.47
C GLY A 130 -9.70 26.81 -24.01
N GLU A 131 -9.27 25.87 -24.87
CA GLU A 131 -8.23 24.89 -24.53
C GLU A 131 -6.82 25.47 -24.67
N ASN A 132 -5.92 25.06 -23.77
CA ASN A 132 -4.50 25.40 -23.90
C ASN A 132 -3.84 24.57 -25.01
N CYS A 133 -3.54 25.20 -26.14
CA CYS A 133 -2.89 24.62 -27.30
C CYS A 133 -1.51 25.28 -27.56
N PRO A 134 -0.45 24.92 -26.81
CA PRO A 134 0.86 25.56 -26.93
C PRO A 134 1.57 25.24 -28.26
N GLU A 135 1.20 24.15 -28.93
CA GLU A 135 1.65 23.81 -30.29
C GLU A 135 0.47 23.32 -31.15
N GLN A 136 0.57 23.52 -32.47
CA GLN A 136 -0.39 23.06 -33.47
C GLN A 136 -0.25 21.54 -33.73
N LYS A 137 -0.53 20.71 -32.72
CA LYS A 137 -0.45 19.23 -32.79
C LYS A 137 -1.60 18.54 -32.06
N ARG A 138 -1.57 17.21 -32.05
CA ARG A 138 -2.48 16.38 -31.24
C ARG A 138 -1.84 16.07 -29.90
N TYR A 139 -2.61 16.24 -28.84
CA TYR A 139 -2.26 15.80 -27.49
C TYR A 139 -3.16 14.64 -27.08
N LEU A 140 -2.57 13.64 -26.42
CA LEU A 140 -3.28 12.53 -25.81
C LEU A 140 -3.12 12.64 -24.30
N PHE A 141 -4.23 12.61 -23.56
CA PHE A 141 -4.22 12.69 -22.10
C PHE A 141 -4.82 11.41 -21.49
N ASN A 142 -4.44 11.13 -20.25
CA ASN A 142 -5.12 10.20 -19.37
C ASN A 142 -6.09 11.03 -18.53
N THR A 143 -7.40 10.82 -18.69
CA THR A 143 -8.42 11.79 -18.30
C THR A 143 -9.59 11.15 -17.59
N ASN A 144 -9.93 11.63 -16.40
CA ASN A 144 -11.20 11.36 -15.74
C ASN A 144 -12.29 12.28 -16.31
N VAL A 145 -13.51 11.75 -16.47
CA VAL A 145 -14.70 12.48 -16.90
C VAL A 145 -15.83 12.16 -15.93
N VAL A 146 -16.48 13.21 -15.41
CA VAL A 146 -17.53 13.11 -14.38
C VAL A 146 -18.89 13.42 -15.00
N PHE A 147 -19.83 12.50 -14.86
CA PHE A 147 -21.23 12.65 -15.25
C PHE A 147 -22.10 12.77 -14.00
N ASN A 148 -23.09 13.68 -14.01
CA ASN A 148 -24.11 13.78 -12.96
C ASN A 148 -25.35 12.92 -13.27
N ARG A 149 -26.33 12.91 -12.35
CA ARG A 149 -27.59 12.15 -12.48
C ARG A 149 -28.42 12.48 -13.72
N SER A 150 -28.28 13.67 -14.33
CA SER A 150 -29.00 13.99 -15.59
C SER A 150 -28.25 13.54 -16.84
N GLY A 151 -27.08 12.92 -16.67
CA GLY A 151 -26.16 12.55 -17.74
C GLY A 151 -25.28 13.69 -18.23
N ALA A 152 -25.26 14.83 -17.54
CA ALA A 152 -24.42 15.97 -17.92
C ALA A 152 -22.95 15.70 -17.55
N VAL A 153 -22.02 16.00 -18.46
CA VAL A 153 -20.59 16.07 -18.12
C VAL A 153 -20.37 17.35 -17.33
N ILE A 154 -19.99 17.21 -16.06
CA ILE A 154 -19.82 18.35 -15.13
C ILE A 154 -18.36 18.68 -14.83
N ASP A 155 -17.43 17.74 -14.98
CA ASP A 155 -16.01 17.99 -14.77
C ASP A 155 -15.10 17.03 -15.58
N ARG A 156 -13.85 17.45 -15.79
CA ARG A 156 -12.80 16.70 -16.50
C ARG A 156 -11.42 16.98 -15.92
N TYR A 157 -10.79 15.97 -15.34
CA TYR A 157 -9.43 16.03 -14.81
C TYR A 157 -8.43 15.29 -15.71
N ARG A 158 -7.35 15.95 -16.12
CA ARG A 158 -6.21 15.36 -16.85
C ARG A 158 -5.09 15.01 -15.86
N LYS A 159 -4.59 13.77 -15.90
CA LYS A 159 -3.51 13.27 -15.04
C LYS A 159 -2.29 14.19 -15.07
N ILE A 160 -1.78 14.55 -13.89
CA ILE A 160 -0.62 15.45 -13.76
C ILE A 160 0.67 14.63 -13.76
N ASN A 161 0.72 13.55 -12.96
CA ASN A 161 1.94 12.79 -12.72
C ASN A 161 1.90 11.45 -13.47
N LEU A 162 2.55 11.38 -14.63
CA LEU A 162 2.59 10.17 -15.47
C LEU A 162 3.52 9.08 -14.90
N PHE A 163 3.16 7.83 -15.13
CA PHE A 163 3.89 6.61 -14.76
C PHE A 163 4.14 5.75 -16.01
N GLY A 164 5.13 6.14 -16.82
CA GLY A 164 5.55 5.39 -18.01
C GLY A 164 4.61 5.47 -19.22
N GLU A 165 3.63 6.39 -19.20
CA GLU A 165 2.69 6.60 -20.31
C GLU A 165 3.32 7.43 -21.45
N PHE A 166 4.44 6.98 -22.02
CA PHE A 166 5.29 7.75 -22.98
C PHE A 166 4.57 8.34 -24.21
N THR A 167 3.39 7.84 -24.58
CA THR A 167 2.57 8.36 -25.67
C THR A 167 1.54 9.42 -25.24
N ARG A 168 1.49 9.74 -23.94
CA ARG A 168 0.54 10.69 -23.32
C ARG A 168 1.28 11.95 -22.89
N THR A 169 0.52 13.02 -22.75
CA THR A 169 0.97 14.31 -22.25
C THR A 169 0.45 14.45 -20.80
N PRO A 170 1.25 14.97 -19.85
CA PRO A 170 0.70 15.42 -18.56
C PRO A 170 -0.22 16.63 -18.78
N ALA A 171 -1.04 16.98 -17.79
CA ALA A 171 -1.87 18.18 -17.85
C ALA A 171 -1.05 19.45 -18.23
N LEU A 172 -1.35 20.07 -19.37
CA LEU A 172 -0.65 21.27 -19.87
C LEU A 172 -0.85 22.49 -18.97
N THR A 173 -2.00 22.55 -18.30
CA THR A 173 -2.36 23.49 -17.25
C THR A 173 -3.05 22.65 -16.17
N PRO A 174 -2.34 22.31 -15.08
CA PRO A 174 -2.90 21.51 -13.99
C PRO A 174 -4.14 22.17 -13.38
N ASP A 175 -5.31 21.61 -13.69
CA ASP A 175 -6.52 21.83 -12.90
C ASP A 175 -6.52 20.82 -11.75
N LEU A 176 -7.12 21.21 -10.62
CA LEU A 176 -7.09 20.45 -9.38
C LEU A 176 -8.24 19.44 -9.25
N GLY A 177 -9.15 19.38 -10.23
CA GLY A 177 -10.13 18.30 -10.40
C GLY A 177 -11.12 18.23 -9.24
N VAL A 178 -12.12 19.11 -9.24
CA VAL A 178 -13.11 19.20 -8.16
C VAL A 178 -14.51 19.37 -8.74
N PHE A 179 -15.49 18.62 -8.19
CA PHE A 179 -16.90 18.74 -8.59
C PHE A 179 -17.84 18.65 -7.39
N GLU A 180 -19.01 19.28 -7.53
CA GLU A 180 -20.08 19.28 -6.53
C GLU A 180 -21.20 18.28 -6.90
N THR A 181 -21.92 17.80 -5.88
CA THR A 181 -23.02 16.85 -6.04
C THR A 181 -24.34 17.38 -5.48
N ASP A 182 -25.46 16.87 -6.02
CA ASP A 182 -26.81 17.22 -5.54
C ASP A 182 -27.11 16.71 -4.12
N PHE A 183 -26.30 15.79 -3.60
CA PHE A 183 -26.33 15.29 -2.22
C PHE A 183 -25.35 16.03 -1.27
N GLY A 184 -24.83 17.19 -1.67
CA GLY A 184 -24.09 18.10 -0.78
C GLY A 184 -22.64 17.70 -0.49
N VAL A 185 -22.04 16.79 -1.26
CA VAL A 185 -20.62 16.42 -1.17
C VAL A 185 -19.83 17.08 -2.30
N THR A 186 -18.67 17.65 -1.98
CA THR A 186 -17.71 18.16 -2.96
C THR A 186 -16.54 17.17 -3.05
N PHE A 187 -16.38 16.56 -4.21
CA PHE A 187 -15.32 15.57 -4.46
C PHE A 187 -14.10 16.23 -5.09
N GLY A 188 -12.92 15.94 -4.56
CA GLY A 188 -11.67 16.00 -5.33
C GLY A 188 -11.49 14.71 -6.14
N HIS A 189 -10.82 14.76 -7.30
CA HIS A 189 -10.49 13.53 -8.03
C HIS A 189 -9.19 13.62 -8.82
N TYR A 190 -8.46 12.52 -8.83
CA TYR A 190 -7.16 12.40 -9.49
C TYR A 190 -6.80 10.93 -9.76
N ILE A 191 -5.69 10.70 -10.48
CA ILE A 191 -5.48 9.44 -11.19
C ILE A 191 -4.17 8.77 -10.75
N CYS A 192 -4.31 7.62 -10.11
CA CYS A 192 -3.22 6.66 -9.89
C CYS A 192 -1.96 7.29 -9.25
N PHE A 193 -0.89 7.44 -10.03
CA PHE A 193 0.41 7.92 -9.55
C PHE A 193 0.37 9.35 -9.01
N ASP A 194 -0.66 10.15 -9.33
CA ASP A 194 -0.97 11.44 -8.68
C ASP A 194 -1.00 11.35 -7.13
N LEU A 195 -1.39 10.20 -6.57
CA LEU A 195 -1.40 9.94 -5.13
C LEU A 195 -0.03 10.12 -4.46
N MET A 196 1.06 9.96 -5.22
CA MET A 196 2.43 10.00 -4.72
C MET A 196 3.00 11.42 -4.65
N PHE A 197 2.29 12.46 -5.06
CA PHE A 197 2.82 13.82 -5.20
C PHE A 197 2.03 14.85 -4.39
N GLN A 198 2.67 15.99 -4.09
CA GLN A 198 2.03 17.10 -3.39
C GLN A 198 0.84 17.67 -4.19
N VAL A 199 1.01 17.75 -5.51
CA VAL A 199 -0.02 18.18 -6.47
C VAL A 199 -0.43 16.97 -7.30
N PRO A 200 -1.72 16.57 -7.33
CA PRO A 200 -2.86 17.19 -6.64
C PRO A 200 -3.07 16.67 -5.21
N ALA A 201 -2.54 15.50 -4.84
CA ALA A 201 -3.11 14.68 -3.77
C ALA A 201 -3.00 15.26 -2.34
N ILE A 202 -2.03 16.13 -2.05
CA ILE A 202 -2.02 16.86 -0.76
C ILE A 202 -2.69 18.22 -0.93
N GLN A 203 -2.44 18.89 -2.04
CA GLN A 203 -2.95 20.23 -2.32
C GLN A 203 -4.48 20.29 -2.32
N VAL A 204 -5.17 19.39 -3.02
CA VAL A 204 -6.64 19.42 -3.14
C VAL A 204 -7.29 19.38 -1.75
N VAL A 205 -6.90 18.42 -0.92
CA VAL A 205 -7.44 18.27 0.44
C VAL A 205 -7.11 19.47 1.33
N GLU A 206 -5.83 19.89 1.41
CA GLU A 206 -5.40 20.92 2.38
C GLU A 206 -5.71 22.38 1.95
N LYS A 207 -5.84 22.64 0.64
CA LYS A 207 -6.16 23.97 0.10
C LYS A 207 -7.66 24.22 0.00
N MET A 208 -8.43 23.19 -0.38
CA MET A 208 -9.86 23.32 -0.69
C MET A 208 -10.76 22.69 0.39
N ASN A 209 -10.18 22.11 1.45
CA ASN A 209 -10.91 21.45 2.55
C ASN A 209 -11.83 20.32 2.05
N ILE A 210 -11.34 19.53 1.10
CA ILE A 210 -12.06 18.39 0.52
C ILE A 210 -12.05 17.22 1.50
N THR A 211 -13.23 16.69 1.81
CA THR A 211 -13.43 15.52 2.68
C THR A 211 -13.59 14.21 1.91
N ASP A 212 -13.84 14.27 0.60
CA ASP A 212 -14.23 13.13 -0.22
C ASP A 212 -13.43 13.11 -1.53
N VAL A 213 -12.85 11.96 -1.86
CA VAL A 213 -11.96 11.82 -3.02
C VAL A 213 -12.35 10.64 -3.89
N VAL A 214 -12.42 10.86 -5.21
CA VAL A 214 -12.51 9.82 -6.23
C VAL A 214 -11.11 9.50 -6.81
N PHE A 215 -10.79 8.22 -6.92
CA PHE A 215 -9.46 7.76 -7.33
C PHE A 215 -9.53 6.61 -8.35
N SER A 216 -9.33 6.95 -9.62
CA SER A 216 -9.21 5.99 -10.72
C SER A 216 -7.78 5.48 -10.81
N THR A 217 -7.54 4.15 -10.82
CA THR A 217 -6.16 3.64 -10.81
C THR A 217 -5.93 2.33 -11.55
N MET A 218 -4.78 2.23 -12.23
CA MET A 218 -4.13 1.01 -12.70
C MET A 218 -2.81 0.90 -11.92
N TRP A 219 -2.92 0.67 -10.61
CA TRP A 219 -1.77 0.62 -9.72
C TRP A 219 -0.85 -0.56 -10.06
N PHE A 220 0.44 -0.47 -9.74
CA PHE A 220 1.40 -1.56 -9.87
C PHE A 220 1.99 -1.83 -8.48
N SER A 221 1.54 -2.91 -7.84
CA SER A 221 1.77 -3.13 -6.41
C SER A 221 3.22 -3.47 -6.06
N GLU A 222 3.78 -2.73 -5.11
CA GLU A 222 5.17 -2.81 -4.69
C GLU A 222 5.31 -3.16 -3.20
N MET A 223 6.05 -4.23 -2.90
CA MET A 223 6.41 -4.60 -1.54
C MET A 223 7.64 -3.82 -1.07
N PRO A 224 7.71 -3.40 0.21
CA PRO A 224 6.74 -3.69 1.27
C PRO A 224 5.68 -2.59 1.51
N TYR A 225 5.78 -1.43 0.85
CA TYR A 225 5.08 -0.20 1.27
C TYR A 225 3.90 0.26 0.39
N LEU A 226 3.88 -0.12 -0.89
CA LEU A 226 3.01 0.47 -1.91
C LEU A 226 2.21 -0.59 -2.68
N THR A 227 1.59 -1.54 -1.96
CA THR A 227 0.49 -2.33 -2.52
C THR A 227 -0.78 -1.47 -2.58
N ALA A 228 -1.64 -1.69 -3.58
CA ALA A 228 -2.73 -0.76 -3.90
C ALA A 228 -3.64 -0.43 -2.70
N VAL A 229 -4.31 -1.44 -2.12
CA VAL A 229 -5.23 -1.26 -0.98
C VAL A 229 -4.54 -0.72 0.28
N GLN A 230 -3.25 -1.01 0.45
CA GLN A 230 -2.44 -0.54 1.58
C GLN A 230 -2.23 0.97 1.53
N ILE A 231 -1.75 1.50 0.39
CA ILE A 231 -1.52 2.95 0.26
C ILE A 231 -2.82 3.74 0.16
N GLN A 232 -3.86 3.18 -0.47
CA GLN A 232 -5.20 3.78 -0.51
C GLN A 232 -5.77 3.97 0.91
N GLN A 233 -5.78 2.92 1.74
CA GLN A 233 -6.26 3.00 3.12
C GLN A 233 -5.42 3.95 3.97
N ALA A 234 -4.09 3.89 3.84
CA ALA A 234 -3.19 4.72 4.62
C ALA A 234 -3.31 6.21 4.27
N TYR A 235 -3.50 6.52 2.98
CA TYR A 235 -3.80 7.88 2.52
C TYR A 235 -5.14 8.39 3.11
N ALA A 236 -6.21 7.60 2.99
CA ALA A 236 -7.53 7.95 3.55
C ALA A 236 -7.45 8.21 5.07
N HIS A 237 -6.71 7.38 5.81
CA HIS A 237 -6.47 7.54 7.25
C HIS A 237 -5.71 8.84 7.57
N SER A 238 -4.57 9.09 6.91
CA SER A 238 -3.69 10.24 7.24
C SER A 238 -4.19 11.59 6.73
N MET A 239 -5.02 11.61 5.68
CA MET A 239 -5.71 12.83 5.22
C MET A 239 -7.09 13.00 5.89
N ASN A 240 -7.59 11.96 6.57
CA ASN A 240 -8.93 11.89 7.15
C ASN A 240 -10.05 12.20 6.13
N VAL A 241 -10.00 11.52 4.99
CA VAL A 241 -10.97 11.67 3.89
C VAL A 241 -11.71 10.36 3.61
N ASN A 242 -12.91 10.47 3.05
CA ASN A 242 -13.51 9.38 2.30
C ASN A 242 -12.76 9.21 0.97
N PHE A 243 -12.50 7.97 0.56
CA PHE A 243 -11.66 7.67 -0.59
C PHE A 243 -12.28 6.53 -1.41
N LEU A 244 -12.68 6.82 -2.65
CA LEU A 244 -13.36 5.91 -3.56
C LEU A 244 -12.36 5.44 -4.63
N ALA A 245 -11.66 4.34 -4.35
CA ALA A 245 -10.63 3.78 -5.22
C ALA A 245 -11.16 2.68 -6.15
N ALA A 246 -11.13 2.93 -7.46
CA ALA A 246 -11.48 1.96 -8.49
C ALA A 246 -10.22 1.47 -9.23
N GLY A 247 -9.89 0.19 -9.03
CA GLY A 247 -8.66 -0.46 -9.48
C GLY A 247 -8.83 -1.29 -10.76
N ALA A 248 -7.90 -1.14 -11.69
CA ALA A 248 -7.82 -1.99 -12.87
C ALA A 248 -7.21 -3.35 -12.46
N ASN A 249 -7.81 -4.43 -12.96
CA ASN A 249 -7.46 -5.77 -12.57
C ASN A 249 -6.72 -6.51 -13.71
N ASN A 250 -5.42 -6.69 -13.50
CA ASN A 250 -4.50 -7.54 -14.25
C ASN A 250 -3.37 -8.02 -13.32
N PRO A 251 -3.61 -9.06 -12.48
CA PRO A 251 -2.65 -9.48 -11.45
C PRO A 251 -1.28 -9.91 -11.99
N ARG A 252 -1.21 -10.33 -13.27
CA ARG A 252 0.05 -10.70 -13.95
C ARG A 252 1.07 -9.56 -14.05
N VAL A 253 0.63 -8.31 -13.95
CA VAL A 253 1.51 -7.14 -13.89
C VAL A 253 1.47 -6.43 -12.53
N GLY A 254 0.80 -7.02 -11.53
CA GLY A 254 0.64 -6.43 -10.20
C GLY A 254 -0.45 -5.38 -10.08
N SER A 255 -1.35 -5.32 -11.07
CA SER A 255 -2.51 -4.44 -11.05
C SER A 255 -3.73 -5.17 -10.52
N ALA A 256 -4.17 -4.74 -9.35
CA ALA A 256 -5.30 -5.22 -8.58
C ALA A 256 -5.48 -4.26 -7.40
N GLY A 257 -6.69 -4.10 -6.88
CA GLY A 257 -6.91 -3.41 -5.61
C GLY A 257 -7.86 -2.23 -5.69
N SER A 258 -9.08 -2.43 -5.17
CA SER A 258 -10.15 -1.44 -5.09
C SER A 258 -10.70 -1.35 -3.68
N GLY A 259 -11.27 -0.20 -3.32
CA GLY A 259 -11.94 -0.04 -2.04
C GLY A 259 -12.59 1.32 -1.83
N ILE A 260 -13.51 1.33 -0.87
CA ILE A 260 -14.16 2.50 -0.31
C ILE A 260 -13.66 2.63 1.12
N TYR A 261 -12.99 3.73 1.42
CA TYR A 261 -12.39 4.00 2.73
C TYR A 261 -13.01 5.26 3.35
N SER A 262 -13.11 5.33 4.68
CA SER A 262 -13.63 6.49 5.40
C SER A 262 -12.71 6.89 6.55
N GLY A 263 -11.79 7.83 6.28
CA GLY A 263 -10.89 8.42 7.26
C GLY A 263 -10.23 7.40 8.19
N LYS A 264 -10.35 7.65 9.50
CA LYS A 264 -9.81 6.77 10.54
C LYS A 264 -10.60 5.48 10.78
N ALA A 265 -11.81 5.32 10.23
CA ALA A 265 -12.51 4.02 10.24
C ALA A 265 -11.92 3.03 9.22
N GLY A 266 -11.23 3.52 8.18
CA GLY A 266 -10.53 2.66 7.22
C GLY A 266 -11.47 2.10 6.16
N ALA A 267 -11.20 0.88 5.69
CA ALA A 267 -11.97 0.26 4.60
C ALA A 267 -13.40 -0.11 5.02
N LEU A 268 -14.39 0.57 4.44
CA LEU A 268 -15.80 0.18 4.51
C LEU A 268 -16.04 -1.09 3.67
N VAL A 269 -15.38 -1.15 2.52
CA VAL A 269 -15.19 -2.36 1.71
C VAL A 269 -13.91 -2.22 0.90
N SER A 270 -13.12 -3.29 0.76
CA SER A 270 -11.96 -3.32 -0.12
C SER A 270 -11.63 -4.75 -0.53
N ILE A 271 -10.90 -4.94 -1.62
CA ILE A 271 -10.45 -6.23 -2.12
C ILE A 271 -9.10 -6.08 -2.81
N MET A 272 -8.22 -7.08 -2.66
CA MET A 272 -6.96 -7.19 -3.39
C MET A 272 -6.93 -8.52 -4.15
N PRO A 273 -7.53 -8.63 -5.35
CA PRO A 273 -7.68 -9.94 -6.00
C PRO A 273 -6.35 -10.50 -6.50
N GLY A 274 -6.03 -11.72 -6.10
CA GLY A 274 -4.87 -12.44 -6.65
C GLY A 274 -5.11 -12.98 -8.07
N GLN A 275 -6.36 -13.03 -8.53
CA GLN A 275 -6.75 -13.58 -9.84
C GLN A 275 -7.57 -12.60 -10.69
N PRO A 276 -7.57 -12.74 -12.04
CA PRO A 276 -8.37 -11.91 -12.93
C PRO A 276 -9.86 -11.90 -12.54
N THR A 277 -10.42 -10.73 -12.23
CA THR A 277 -11.82 -10.58 -11.81
C THR A 277 -12.36 -9.20 -12.13
N THR A 278 -13.69 -9.11 -12.30
CA THR A 278 -14.45 -7.85 -12.21
C THR A 278 -15.35 -7.92 -10.98
N ARG A 279 -15.35 -6.89 -10.13
CA ARG A 279 -16.18 -6.79 -8.93
C ARG A 279 -16.71 -5.37 -8.78
N LEU A 280 -18.02 -5.26 -8.55
CA LEU A 280 -18.66 -4.06 -8.05
C LEU A 280 -18.64 -4.13 -6.51
N LEU A 281 -18.07 -3.10 -5.87
CA LEU A 281 -18.08 -2.95 -4.41
C LEU A 281 -18.98 -1.76 -4.07
N VAL A 282 -19.95 -1.95 -3.18
CA VAL A 282 -20.91 -0.91 -2.76
C VAL A 282 -20.88 -0.77 -1.24
N ALA A 283 -20.89 0.47 -0.74
CA ALA A 283 -20.98 0.76 0.69
C ALA A 283 -21.66 2.11 0.95
N THR A 284 -22.37 2.21 2.08
CA THR A 284 -22.80 3.49 2.65
C THR A 284 -21.60 4.21 3.26
N VAL A 285 -21.37 5.45 2.85
CA VAL A 285 -20.24 6.30 3.24
C VAL A 285 -20.77 7.48 4.05
N PRO A 286 -20.30 7.71 5.28
CA PRO A 286 -20.71 8.88 6.06
C PRO A 286 -20.11 10.15 5.45
N LYS A 287 -20.88 11.24 5.35
CA LYS A 287 -20.36 12.52 4.81
C LYS A 287 -19.29 13.15 5.71
N VAL A 288 -19.24 12.75 6.98
CA VAL A 288 -18.13 13.07 7.89
C VAL A 288 -17.19 11.85 7.95
N PRO A 289 -15.94 11.94 7.43
CA PRO A 289 -15.05 10.79 7.36
C PRO A 289 -14.75 10.18 8.74
N GLY A 290 -15.06 8.89 8.87
CA GLY A 290 -14.91 8.10 10.10
C GLY A 290 -16.19 7.95 10.95
N GLU A 291 -17.25 8.72 10.72
CA GLU A 291 -18.52 8.64 11.48
C GLU A 291 -19.44 7.54 10.93
N VAL A 292 -18.93 6.30 10.84
CA VAL A 292 -19.62 5.19 10.19
C VAL A 292 -20.84 4.74 10.99
N THR A 293 -22.02 4.83 10.37
CA THR A 293 -23.28 4.31 10.90
C THR A 293 -23.64 2.98 10.23
N GLY A 294 -23.80 1.91 11.01
CA GLY A 294 -24.20 0.59 10.51
C GLY A 294 -23.05 -0.43 10.39
N ASN A 295 -23.29 -1.50 9.63
CA ASN A 295 -22.35 -2.62 9.51
C ASN A 295 -21.36 -2.39 8.36
N ILE A 296 -20.06 -2.41 8.68
CA ILE A 296 -18.96 -2.41 7.70
C ILE A 296 -18.95 -3.75 6.94
N VAL A 297 -18.83 -3.68 5.61
CA VAL A 297 -18.94 -4.85 4.71
C VAL A 297 -17.60 -5.58 4.54
N GLY A 298 -16.47 -4.87 4.61
CA GLY A 298 -15.14 -5.44 4.35
C GLY A 298 -14.10 -5.29 5.48
N PRO A 299 -12.80 -5.38 5.15
CA PRO A 299 -12.24 -5.83 3.88
C PRO A 299 -12.66 -7.26 3.47
N ILE A 300 -12.62 -7.55 2.16
CA ILE A 300 -12.84 -8.87 1.58
C ILE A 300 -11.48 -9.52 1.36
N TYR A 301 -11.29 -10.72 1.93
CA TYR A 301 -10.01 -11.43 1.91
C TYR A 301 -10.06 -12.64 0.96
N ASP A 302 -9.21 -12.64 -0.06
CA ASP A 302 -8.81 -13.86 -0.76
C ASP A 302 -7.89 -14.71 0.15
N SER A 303 -7.82 -16.02 -0.10
CA SER A 303 -6.81 -16.88 0.54
C SER A 303 -5.39 -16.41 0.17
N PRO A 304 -4.41 -16.37 1.11
CA PRO A 304 -3.02 -16.00 0.83
C PRO A 304 -2.38 -16.74 -0.37
N SER A 305 -2.79 -17.98 -0.62
CA SER A 305 -2.34 -18.79 -1.77
C SER A 305 -2.85 -18.31 -3.13
N VAL A 306 -3.97 -17.58 -3.18
CA VAL A 306 -4.48 -16.98 -4.43
C VAL A 306 -3.54 -15.87 -4.88
N GLN A 307 -2.93 -15.17 -3.93
CA GLN A 307 -1.97 -14.09 -4.14
C GLN A 307 -0.66 -14.55 -4.77
N ASP A 308 -0.39 -15.86 -4.90
CA ASP A 308 0.80 -16.35 -5.63
C ASP A 308 0.71 -16.06 -7.14
N ASN A 309 -0.49 -15.70 -7.65
CA ASN A 309 -0.71 -15.27 -9.03
C ASN A 309 -0.62 -13.74 -9.22
N LEU A 310 -0.42 -12.98 -8.14
CA LEU A 310 -0.24 -11.54 -8.15
C LEU A 310 1.24 -11.21 -8.23
N THR A 311 1.68 -10.62 -9.34
CA THR A 311 3.04 -10.09 -9.48
C THR A 311 3.21 -8.92 -8.50
N LEU A 312 4.28 -8.94 -7.71
CA LEU A 312 4.64 -7.84 -6.82
C LEU A 312 6.06 -7.40 -7.16
N ILE A 313 6.25 -6.11 -7.40
CA ILE A 313 7.60 -5.53 -7.54
C ILE A 313 8.19 -5.24 -6.14
N THR A 314 9.50 -5.17 -6.03
CA THR A 314 10.21 -4.87 -4.77
C THR A 314 10.68 -3.41 -4.78
N ASP A 315 10.49 -2.68 -3.68
CA ASP A 315 10.99 -1.30 -3.53
C ASP A 315 12.51 -1.28 -3.76
N PRO A 316 13.00 -0.57 -4.79
CA PRO A 316 14.42 -0.57 -5.15
C PRO A 316 15.29 0.21 -4.14
N SER A 317 14.69 0.92 -3.18
CA SER A 317 15.41 1.66 -2.16
C SER A 317 15.83 0.84 -0.94
N LEU A 318 15.31 -0.38 -0.73
CA LEU A 318 15.63 -1.19 0.47
C LEU A 318 17.15 -1.34 0.73
N PRO A 319 18.03 -1.54 -0.27
CA PRO A 319 19.48 -1.58 -0.05
C PRO A 319 20.10 -0.26 0.44
N SER A 320 19.38 0.86 0.30
CA SER A 320 19.82 2.21 0.71
C SER A 320 19.36 2.59 2.13
N HIS A 321 18.43 1.82 2.72
CA HIS A 321 17.94 2.01 4.10
C HIS A 321 19.04 1.64 5.09
N GLN A 322 19.08 2.26 6.28
CA GLN A 322 19.80 1.69 7.43
C GLN A 322 18.95 0.54 7.98
N THR A 323 19.51 -0.68 8.10
CA THR A 323 18.72 -1.84 8.55
C THR A 323 19.35 -2.60 9.72
N ARG A 324 18.53 -3.35 10.46
CA ARG A 324 18.95 -4.31 11.49
C ARG A 324 18.12 -5.58 11.37
N LEU A 325 18.77 -6.74 11.38
CA LEU A 325 18.11 -8.05 11.44
C LEU A 325 17.45 -8.24 12.81
N LEU A 326 16.19 -8.68 12.84
CA LEU A 326 15.45 -8.96 14.06
C LEU A 326 15.62 -10.42 14.48
N ARG A 327 15.79 -10.63 15.79
CA ARG A 327 15.85 -11.94 16.44
C ARG A 327 14.47 -12.32 17.01
N ASN A 328 14.26 -13.61 17.29
CA ASN A 328 13.04 -14.10 17.95
C ASN A 328 13.11 -13.86 19.46
N ASP A 329 13.14 -12.58 19.86
CA ASP A 329 13.28 -12.14 21.25
C ASP A 329 12.54 -10.80 21.48
N VAL A 330 12.69 -10.22 22.67
CA VAL A 330 12.35 -8.83 23.00
C VAL A 330 13.50 -7.91 22.56
N GLU A 331 13.18 -6.97 21.69
CA GLU A 331 14.11 -5.99 21.11
C GLU A 331 13.58 -4.57 21.37
N ASP A 332 14.36 -3.72 22.05
CA ASP A 332 14.07 -2.29 22.25
C ASP A 332 15.31 -1.49 21.81
N PHE A 333 15.23 -0.79 20.67
CA PHE A 333 16.39 -0.14 20.04
C PHE A 333 16.02 1.03 19.13
N VAL A 334 17.03 1.81 18.74
CA VAL A 334 16.88 2.97 17.84
C VAL A 334 17.74 2.78 16.59
N LEU A 335 17.18 3.09 15.42
CA LEU A 335 17.92 3.33 14.17
C LEU A 335 17.80 4.81 13.79
N VAL A 336 18.84 5.35 13.17
CA VAL A 336 18.87 6.74 12.70
C VAL A 336 19.34 6.78 11.26
N ASP A 337 18.63 7.53 10.42
CA ASP A 337 19.12 7.91 9.09
C ASP A 337 18.87 9.40 8.83
N ARG A 338 19.94 10.18 8.74
CA ARG A 338 19.95 11.65 8.59
C ARG A 338 19.06 12.39 9.60
N ASP A 339 17.84 12.74 9.20
CA ASP A 339 16.85 13.49 9.97
C ASP A 339 15.67 12.63 10.45
N VAL A 340 15.71 11.32 10.18
CA VAL A 340 14.74 10.31 10.67
C VAL A 340 15.37 9.52 11.81
N LEU A 341 14.68 9.47 12.94
CA LEU A 341 14.98 8.56 14.05
C LEU A 341 13.81 7.61 14.25
N CYS A 342 14.09 6.31 14.21
CA CYS A 342 13.12 5.23 14.37
C CYS A 342 13.41 4.47 15.67
N HIS A 343 12.53 4.58 16.65
CA HIS A 343 12.53 3.75 17.85
C HIS A 343 11.63 2.54 17.65
N PHE A 344 12.14 1.36 17.94
CA PHE A 344 11.47 0.08 17.80
C PHE A 344 11.35 -0.59 19.16
N ARG A 345 10.15 -1.05 19.50
CA ARG A 345 9.90 -2.01 20.56
C ARG A 345 9.16 -3.20 19.99
N VAL A 346 9.83 -4.33 19.94
CA VAL A 346 9.40 -5.54 19.25
C VAL A 346 9.50 -6.72 20.21
N ARG A 347 8.52 -7.61 20.19
CA ARG A 347 8.60 -8.93 20.82
C ARG A 347 8.13 -9.97 19.82
N MET A 348 9.08 -10.77 19.33
CA MET A 348 8.83 -11.82 18.35
C MET A 348 9.04 -13.18 18.99
N SER A 349 8.07 -14.09 18.84
CA SER A 349 8.24 -15.48 19.22
C SER A 349 8.28 -16.38 17.98
N GLY A 350 9.22 -17.33 17.99
CA GLY A 350 9.12 -18.52 17.16
C GLY A 350 7.96 -19.37 17.67
N ARG A 351 7.19 -19.99 16.76
CA ARG A 351 6.14 -20.94 17.17
C ARG A 351 6.83 -22.13 17.87
N GLU A 352 6.47 -22.39 19.13
CA GLU A 352 7.23 -23.20 20.09
C GLU A 352 7.54 -24.66 19.70
N GLY A 353 8.64 -25.20 20.27
CA GLY A 353 8.97 -26.63 20.31
C GLY A 353 10.23 -27.03 21.12
N ASN A 354 10.09 -27.25 22.44
CA ASN A 354 10.90 -28.04 23.42
C ASN A 354 12.45 -27.82 23.65
N THR A 355 12.92 -28.05 24.90
CA THR A 355 14.13 -27.51 25.65
C THR A 355 15.62 -27.62 25.17
N ALA A 356 16.49 -28.58 25.58
CA ALA A 356 17.96 -28.60 25.26
C ALA A 356 18.74 -29.96 25.41
N PRO A 357 19.73 -30.32 24.53
CA PRO A 357 20.83 -31.25 24.83
C PRO A 357 22.27 -30.66 24.66
N PHE A 358 23.30 -31.39 25.12
CA PHE A 358 24.73 -30.99 25.08
C PHE A 358 25.46 -31.43 23.80
N TYR A 359 26.56 -30.74 23.41
CA TYR A 359 27.30 -30.98 22.17
C TYR A 359 28.85 -30.97 22.33
N ARG A 360 29.57 -31.71 21.47
CA ARG A 360 31.04 -31.75 21.34
C ARG A 360 31.49 -31.71 19.87
N ALA A 361 32.59 -31.05 19.56
CA ALA A 361 33.16 -30.98 18.21
C ALA A 361 34.25 -32.03 17.95
N PHE A 362 34.30 -32.57 16.73
CA PHE A 362 35.28 -33.54 16.25
C PHE A 362 35.73 -33.19 14.82
N ILE A 363 37.00 -33.50 14.51
CA ILE A 363 37.59 -33.39 13.17
C ILE A 363 38.25 -34.73 12.81
N GLN A 364 38.05 -35.18 11.58
CA GLN A 364 38.57 -36.44 11.05
C GLN A 364 39.08 -36.22 9.62
N ASP A 365 40.27 -36.73 9.34
CA ASP A 365 40.85 -36.93 8.00
C ASP A 365 41.75 -38.17 8.08
N GLY A 366 41.31 -39.29 7.50
CA GLY A 366 42.06 -40.53 7.61
C GLY A 366 41.41 -41.76 6.98
N LEU A 367 41.89 -42.93 7.40
CA LEU A 367 41.35 -44.23 7.02
C LEU A 367 40.62 -44.85 8.21
N HIS A 368 39.30 -44.92 8.12
CA HIS A 368 38.44 -45.63 9.06
C HIS A 368 38.19 -47.08 8.61
N VAL A 369 38.10 -48.02 9.56
CA VAL A 369 37.87 -49.45 9.25
C VAL A 369 36.38 -49.79 9.33
N TYR A 370 35.61 -49.45 8.28
CA TYR A 370 34.20 -49.82 8.21
C TYR A 370 34.02 -51.25 7.69
N ALA A 371 33.26 -52.08 8.40
CA ALA A 371 32.94 -53.46 8.02
C ALA A 371 34.16 -54.31 7.58
N LYS A 372 35.29 -54.19 8.31
CA LYS A 372 36.60 -54.83 8.04
C LYS A 372 37.29 -54.38 6.74
N ARG A 373 36.93 -53.23 6.18
CA ARG A 373 37.63 -52.60 5.04
C ARG A 373 38.09 -51.20 5.43
N ASN A 374 39.26 -50.82 4.96
CA ASN A 374 39.74 -49.45 5.10
C ASN A 374 38.97 -48.56 4.11
N VAL A 375 38.35 -47.50 4.62
CA VAL A 375 37.58 -46.51 3.88
C VAL A 375 38.10 -45.13 4.28
N GLY A 376 38.38 -44.26 3.31
CA GLY A 376 38.77 -42.89 3.61
C GLY A 376 37.58 -42.08 4.11
N ASP A 377 37.73 -41.43 5.25
CA ASP A 377 36.73 -40.52 5.81
C ASP A 377 37.33 -39.14 6.12
N VAL A 378 36.59 -38.09 5.74
CA VAL A 378 36.93 -36.70 6.03
C VAL A 378 35.67 -35.98 6.51
N GLY A 379 35.80 -35.18 7.58
CA GLY A 379 34.65 -34.46 8.12
C GLY A 379 34.97 -33.61 9.35
N CYS A 380 34.26 -32.48 9.44
CA CYS A 380 34.13 -31.68 10.65
C CYS A 380 32.69 -31.86 11.16
N VAL A 381 32.51 -32.32 12.39
CA VAL A 381 31.18 -32.66 12.93
C VAL A 381 31.03 -32.21 14.38
N ILE A 382 29.84 -31.73 14.72
CA ILE A 382 29.43 -31.50 16.10
C ILE A 382 28.41 -32.57 16.46
N VAL A 383 28.69 -33.31 17.52
CA VAL A 383 27.95 -34.50 17.95
C VAL A 383 27.27 -34.21 19.28
N ALA A 384 26.00 -34.60 19.40
CA ALA A 384 25.26 -34.47 20.65
C ALA A 384 25.65 -35.57 21.65
N CYS A 385 25.71 -35.22 22.94
CA CYS A 385 26.22 -36.07 24.01
C CYS A 385 25.30 -36.00 25.24
N LYS A 386 25.13 -37.12 25.95
CA LYS A 386 24.28 -37.14 27.16
C LYS A 386 24.91 -36.38 28.33
N THR A 387 26.23 -36.32 28.37
CA THR A 387 27.03 -35.64 29.40
C THR A 387 28.24 -34.97 28.76
N GLU A 388 29.06 -34.29 29.54
CA GLU A 388 30.30 -33.68 29.05
C GLU A 388 31.39 -34.70 28.64
N ASP A 389 31.31 -35.98 29.05
CA ASP A 389 32.28 -37.02 28.65
C ASP A 389 32.13 -37.35 27.14
N PRO A 390 33.20 -37.24 26.33
CA PRO A 390 33.19 -37.64 24.91
C PRO A 390 32.71 -39.08 24.65
N LYS A 391 32.84 -40.00 25.61
CA LYS A 391 32.33 -41.37 25.52
C LYS A 391 30.80 -41.47 25.62
N SER A 392 30.12 -40.39 26.01
CA SER A 392 28.66 -40.28 26.06
C SER A 392 28.05 -39.63 24.80
N CYS A 393 28.88 -39.35 23.80
CA CYS A 393 28.47 -38.82 22.49
C CYS A 393 27.97 -39.93 21.55
N VAL A 394 27.24 -39.55 20.50
CA VAL A 394 26.43 -40.49 19.68
C VAL A 394 25.33 -41.16 20.52
N TYR A 395 24.80 -40.42 21.50
CA TYR A 395 23.62 -40.82 22.25
C TYR A 395 22.35 -40.52 21.44
N LYS A 396 21.37 -41.42 21.49
CA LYS A 396 20.04 -41.20 20.93
C LYS A 396 19.13 -40.63 22.02
N PHE A 397 18.78 -39.37 21.89
CA PHE A 397 17.83 -38.68 22.77
C PHE A 397 16.41 -39.21 22.59
N ASP A 398 15.59 -39.09 23.63
CA ASP A 398 14.17 -39.42 23.61
C ASP A 398 13.35 -38.19 23.19
N ASP A 399 12.18 -38.37 22.58
CA ASP A 399 11.36 -37.27 22.03
C ASP A 399 10.76 -36.35 23.12
N SER A 400 10.91 -36.73 24.40
CA SER A 400 10.58 -35.93 25.58
C SER A 400 11.76 -35.13 26.16
N GLU A 401 12.98 -35.36 25.69
CA GLU A 401 14.17 -34.54 26.02
C GLU A 401 14.21 -33.32 25.05
N GLY A 402 14.68 -32.16 25.50
CA GLY A 402 14.52 -30.91 24.72
C GLY A 402 15.58 -30.64 23.64
N GLN A 403 15.39 -29.58 22.82
CA GLN A 403 16.20 -29.21 21.65
C GLN A 403 16.95 -27.86 21.76
N THR A 404 18.28 -27.86 21.84
CA THR A 404 19.06 -26.63 22.00
C THR A 404 19.04 -25.85 20.70
N SER A 405 18.51 -24.63 20.75
CA SER A 405 18.76 -23.63 19.71
C SER A 405 20.23 -23.22 19.75
N ILE A 406 21.03 -23.78 18.85
CA ILE A 406 22.39 -23.28 18.62
C ILE A 406 22.24 -22.00 17.80
N GLU A 407 22.31 -20.85 18.48
CA GLU A 407 22.01 -19.53 17.90
C GLU A 407 22.93 -19.17 16.72
N GLU A 408 24.19 -19.63 16.77
CA GLU A 408 25.16 -19.52 15.68
C GLU A 408 26.05 -20.78 15.63
N LEU A 409 26.20 -21.38 14.44
CA LEU A 409 27.03 -22.57 14.24
C LEU A 409 27.65 -22.61 12.84
N GLU A 410 28.75 -21.90 12.62
CA GLU A 410 29.53 -22.05 11.38
C GLU A 410 30.52 -23.23 11.49
N ILE A 411 30.14 -24.40 10.97
CA ILE A 411 31.12 -25.45 10.63
C ILE A 411 31.56 -25.23 9.17
N LYS A 412 32.61 -24.45 8.98
CA LYS A 412 33.14 -24.14 7.64
C LYS A 412 33.93 -25.32 7.05
N MET A 413 33.22 -26.27 6.44
CA MET A 413 33.80 -27.30 5.59
C MET A 413 33.48 -27.00 4.11
N THR A 414 34.49 -26.64 3.33
CA THR A 414 34.29 -26.16 1.95
C THR A 414 33.93 -27.28 0.97
N SER A 415 32.67 -27.34 0.53
CA SER A 415 32.13 -28.27 -0.49
C SER A 415 30.89 -27.66 -1.22
N TYR A 416 30.31 -28.36 -2.21
CA TYR A 416 29.37 -27.81 -3.22
C TYR A 416 27.84 -27.92 -2.87
N GLY A 417 26.93 -27.19 -3.55
CA GLY A 417 25.62 -26.68 -3.02
C GLY A 417 24.25 -27.42 -3.19
N LYS A 418 23.13 -26.72 -2.81
CA LYS A 418 21.81 -27.17 -2.26
C LYS A 418 20.72 -27.83 -3.18
N HIS A 419 19.75 -28.54 -2.57
CA HIS A 419 18.52 -29.15 -3.17
C HIS A 419 17.27 -29.24 -2.23
N TYR A 420 16.07 -29.51 -2.78
CA TYR A 420 14.76 -29.73 -2.10
C TYR A 420 14.62 -31.12 -1.43
N ASN A 421 13.96 -31.21 -0.26
CA ASN A 421 13.76 -32.47 0.48
C ASN A 421 12.43 -33.17 0.15
N SER A 422 12.49 -34.16 -0.73
CA SER A 422 11.34 -34.98 -1.16
C SER A 422 10.81 -35.97 -0.11
N THR A 423 11.55 -36.24 0.97
CA THR A 423 11.19 -37.26 1.98
C THR A 423 10.24 -36.70 3.02
N LEU A 424 10.46 -35.46 3.48
CA LEU A 424 9.64 -34.83 4.52
C LEU A 424 8.48 -33.99 3.96
N LYS A 425 8.48 -33.70 2.65
CA LYS A 425 7.55 -32.76 1.98
C LYS A 425 7.46 -31.38 2.66
N CYS A 426 8.47 -30.98 3.42
CA CYS A 426 8.57 -29.68 4.06
C CYS A 426 9.72 -28.88 3.44
N ASN A 427 9.58 -27.57 3.55
CA ASN A 427 10.66 -26.61 3.36
C ASN A 427 10.91 -25.96 4.72
N ASP A 428 12.15 -25.91 5.20
CA ASP A 428 12.56 -25.10 6.36
C ASP A 428 12.65 -23.61 5.98
N ILE A 429 11.60 -23.13 5.35
CA ILE A 429 11.48 -21.79 4.79
C ILE A 429 10.68 -20.95 5.78
N LYS A 430 11.37 -20.01 6.42
CA LYS A 430 10.81 -18.99 7.31
C LYS A 430 11.19 -17.62 6.78
N TYR A 431 10.30 -16.66 6.91
CA TYR A 431 10.66 -15.26 6.70
C TYR A 431 11.58 -14.79 7.83
N ARG A 432 12.69 -14.16 7.46
CA ARG A 432 13.43 -13.26 8.34
C ARG A 432 12.76 -11.91 8.35
N TYR A 433 13.06 -11.07 9.35
CA TYR A 433 12.55 -9.70 9.40
C TYR A 433 13.70 -8.74 9.66
N ARG A 434 13.69 -7.60 8.96
CA ARG A 434 14.56 -6.46 9.22
C ARG A 434 13.73 -5.27 9.68
N ALA A 435 14.25 -4.52 10.64
CA ALA A 435 13.84 -3.15 10.92
C ALA A 435 14.65 -2.18 10.04
N SER A 436 14.05 -1.06 9.64
CA SER A 436 14.70 -0.05 8.80
C SER A 436 14.43 1.38 9.25
N ALA A 437 15.45 2.22 9.08
CA ALA A 437 15.34 3.68 9.02
C ALA A 437 15.82 4.17 7.65
N PHE A 438 15.10 5.09 7.02
CA PHE A 438 15.50 5.71 5.76
C PHE A 438 15.15 7.19 5.74
N SER A 439 16.09 8.02 5.29
CA SER A 439 15.84 9.39 4.87
C SER A 439 16.64 9.68 3.61
N GLY A 440 15.94 9.74 2.48
CA GLY A 440 16.59 9.88 1.18
C GLY A 440 15.61 9.98 0.04
N VAL A 441 16.08 9.64 -1.15
CA VAL A 441 15.31 9.66 -2.40
C VAL A 441 15.23 8.24 -2.94
N ARG A 442 14.03 7.80 -3.29
CA ARG A 442 13.77 6.48 -3.88
C ARG A 442 13.37 6.61 -5.35
N SER A 443 13.56 5.53 -6.10
CA SER A 443 13.02 5.41 -7.47
C SER A 443 11.61 4.81 -7.44
N PHE A 444 10.73 5.31 -8.30
CA PHE A 444 9.43 4.71 -8.61
C PHE A 444 9.56 3.93 -9.92
N SER A 445 10.03 2.67 -9.83
CA SER A 445 10.25 1.78 -10.99
C SER A 445 11.10 2.36 -12.14
N GLY A 446 11.99 3.32 -11.86
CA GLY A 446 12.79 4.02 -12.88
C GLY A 446 12.03 5.09 -13.69
N LEU A 447 10.76 5.36 -13.37
CA LEU A 447 9.90 6.28 -14.12
C LEU A 447 9.86 7.70 -13.52
N ALA A 448 10.05 7.80 -12.20
CA ALA A 448 10.24 9.04 -11.45
C ALA A 448 11.08 8.77 -10.20
N THR A 449 11.46 9.83 -9.49
CA THR A 449 12.13 9.75 -8.19
C THR A 449 11.44 10.64 -7.18
N GLY A 450 11.47 10.24 -5.90
CA GLY A 450 10.82 10.99 -4.83
C GLY A 450 11.47 10.85 -3.47
N GLY A 451 11.43 11.93 -2.69
CA GLY A 451 11.88 11.92 -1.31
C GLY A 451 11.01 11.04 -0.41
N ALA A 452 11.63 10.15 0.37
CA ALA A 452 10.94 9.32 1.34
C ALA A 452 11.66 9.30 2.69
N ARG A 453 10.86 9.22 3.75
CA ARG A 453 11.28 9.02 5.13
C ARG A 453 10.54 7.81 5.69
N VAL A 454 11.24 6.81 6.20
CA VAL A 454 10.63 5.51 6.57
C VAL A 454 11.16 5.01 7.90
N CYS A 455 10.26 4.52 8.74
CA CYS A 455 10.53 3.69 9.91
C CYS A 455 9.64 2.45 9.84
N ALA A 456 10.20 1.28 9.54
CA ALA A 456 9.39 0.08 9.29
C ALA A 456 10.07 -1.22 9.71
N ILE A 457 9.28 -2.28 9.78
CA ILE A 457 9.75 -3.66 9.69
C ILE A 457 9.23 -4.29 8.39
N PHE A 458 10.00 -5.18 7.79
CA PHE A 458 9.59 -5.95 6.61
C PHE A 458 10.20 -7.36 6.59
N ALA A 459 9.49 -8.26 5.91
CA ALA A 459 9.88 -9.65 5.73
C ALA A 459 10.92 -9.83 4.60
N CYS A 460 11.78 -10.83 4.77
CA CYS A 460 12.83 -11.22 3.85
C CYS A 460 12.84 -12.74 3.64
N THR A 461 13.10 -13.17 2.40
CA THR A 461 13.13 -14.60 2.03
C THR A 461 14.46 -15.28 2.38
N GLY A 462 15.46 -14.53 2.84
CA GLY A 462 16.73 -15.01 3.37
C GLY A 462 17.36 -13.99 4.33
N ASP A 463 18.65 -14.16 4.60
CA ASP A 463 19.38 -13.38 5.61
C ASP A 463 20.00 -12.06 5.06
N THR A 464 20.02 -11.83 3.75
CA THR A 464 20.60 -10.65 3.09
C THR A 464 19.54 -9.64 2.62
N ILE A 465 19.90 -8.35 2.52
CA ILE A 465 18.96 -7.26 2.21
C ILE A 465 18.27 -7.39 0.84
N ASP A 466 18.92 -8.00 -0.15
CA ASP A 466 18.36 -8.23 -1.49
C ASP A 466 17.22 -9.26 -1.51
N THR A 467 17.05 -10.04 -0.44
CA THR A 467 15.94 -11.00 -0.27
C THR A 467 14.71 -10.36 0.39
N CYS A 468 14.81 -9.11 0.85
CA CYS A 468 13.75 -8.38 1.52
C CYS A 468 12.73 -7.76 0.55
N GLY A 469 11.50 -7.54 1.02
CA GLY A 469 10.42 -7.01 0.17
C GLY A 469 10.02 -7.98 -0.95
N LYS A 470 10.11 -9.29 -0.69
CA LYS A 470 9.79 -10.38 -1.61
C LYS A 470 8.98 -11.45 -0.89
N ARG A 471 8.23 -12.25 -1.66
CA ARG A 471 7.58 -13.48 -1.17
C ARG A 471 8.34 -14.71 -1.67
N PHE A 472 8.10 -15.85 -1.02
CA PHE A 472 8.41 -17.15 -1.59
C PHE A 472 7.47 -17.41 -2.78
N ASP A 473 7.95 -18.16 -3.78
CA ASP A 473 7.22 -18.48 -5.02
C ASP A 473 5.87 -19.20 -4.82
N SER A 474 5.63 -19.73 -3.61
CA SER A 474 4.35 -20.29 -3.21
C SER A 474 4.11 -20.03 -1.73
N TYR A 475 2.89 -19.61 -1.41
CA TYR A 475 2.46 -19.43 -0.03
C TYR A 475 2.50 -20.77 0.72
N SER A 476 3.12 -20.75 1.89
CA SER A 476 3.03 -21.83 2.88
C SER A 476 2.60 -21.24 4.21
N ARG A 477 1.77 -21.97 4.96
CA ARG A 477 1.32 -21.55 6.28
C ARG A 477 2.50 -21.61 7.26
N ASN A 478 2.46 -20.80 8.32
CA ASN A 478 3.44 -20.79 9.41
C ASN A 478 4.87 -20.39 8.97
N THR A 479 5.05 -19.76 7.81
CA THR A 479 6.35 -19.23 7.36
C THR A 479 6.76 -17.95 8.09
N THR A 480 5.79 -17.20 8.59
CA THR A 480 5.91 -15.94 9.33
C THR A 480 6.08 -16.19 10.85
N VAL A 481 6.66 -15.21 11.55
CA VAL A 481 6.78 -15.20 13.03
C VAL A 481 5.51 -14.64 13.69
N VAL A 482 5.39 -14.83 15.01
CA VAL A 482 4.35 -14.16 15.81
C VAL A 482 4.91 -12.84 16.35
N PHE A 483 4.23 -11.72 16.07
CA PHE A 483 4.48 -10.45 16.72
C PHE A 483 3.56 -10.33 17.93
N GLU A 484 4.10 -10.55 19.14
CA GLU A 484 3.37 -10.38 20.40
C GLU A 484 3.30 -8.90 20.81
N GLN A 485 4.35 -8.14 20.49
CA GLN A 485 4.40 -6.69 20.62
C GLN A 485 5.12 -6.10 19.40
N LEU A 486 4.60 -4.99 18.90
CA LEU A 486 5.25 -4.21 17.84
C LEU A 486 4.79 -2.76 17.96
N GLU A 487 5.74 -1.88 18.28
CA GLU A 487 5.60 -0.44 18.39
C GLU A 487 6.77 0.22 17.67
N ILE A 488 6.47 1.12 16.73
CA ILE A 488 7.43 1.87 15.94
C ILE A 488 7.12 3.35 16.12
N THR A 489 8.09 4.11 16.63
CA THR A 489 7.97 5.55 16.81
C THR A 489 8.99 6.27 15.91
N ALA A 490 8.48 7.02 14.94
CA ALA A 490 9.24 7.82 13.99
C ALA A 490 9.27 9.28 14.43
N ALA A 491 10.47 9.79 14.74
CA ALA A 491 10.71 11.21 14.99
C ALA A 491 11.36 11.85 13.76
N VAL A 492 10.73 12.89 13.23
CA VAL A 492 11.04 13.52 11.93
C VAL A 492 10.84 15.04 11.97
N PRO A 493 11.40 15.82 11.02
CA PRO A 493 11.14 17.26 10.96
C PRO A 493 9.63 17.54 10.78
N PRO A 494 9.08 18.60 11.42
CA PRO A 494 7.71 19.04 11.17
C PRO A 494 7.50 19.42 9.70
N PRO A 495 6.30 19.19 9.13
CA PRO A 495 6.00 19.60 7.77
C PRO A 495 6.01 21.13 7.64
N ILE A 496 6.56 21.63 6.54
CA ILE A 496 6.55 23.04 6.18
C ILE A 496 5.39 23.26 5.20
N ARG A 497 4.53 24.24 5.48
CA ARG A 497 3.45 24.60 4.54
C ARG A 497 4.03 25.42 3.38
N ASN A 498 3.96 24.89 2.17
CA ASN A 498 4.23 25.62 0.94
C ASN A 498 3.15 26.70 0.76
N SER A 499 3.54 27.98 0.66
CA SER A 499 2.62 29.12 0.55
C SER A 499 1.80 29.10 -0.73
N ASP A 500 2.43 28.73 -1.84
CA ASP A 500 1.89 28.90 -3.19
C ASP A 500 0.93 27.76 -3.50
N LEU A 501 1.27 26.55 -3.04
CA LEU A 501 0.41 25.38 -3.09
C LEU A 501 -0.65 25.38 -1.98
N GLN A 502 -0.41 26.11 -0.88
CA GLN A 502 -1.16 26.06 0.38
C GLN A 502 -1.19 24.66 1.02
N ALA A 503 -0.14 23.86 0.81
CA ALA A 503 -0.07 22.44 1.14
C ALA A 503 1.21 22.07 1.88
N SER A 504 1.17 21.03 2.72
CA SER A 504 2.30 20.48 3.46
C SER A 504 3.36 19.87 2.52
N ASP A 505 4.64 20.14 2.76
CA ASP A 505 5.79 19.64 1.99
C ASP A 505 6.11 18.15 2.22
N SER A 506 5.45 17.54 3.20
CA SER A 506 5.64 16.16 3.60
C SER A 506 4.38 15.60 4.26
N LYS A 507 4.17 14.29 4.12
CA LYS A 507 3.03 13.56 4.70
C LYS A 507 3.44 12.13 5.04
N TYR A 508 2.90 11.59 6.13
CA TYR A 508 3.26 10.28 6.68
C TYR A 508 2.02 9.40 6.86
N TYR A 509 2.21 8.10 6.66
CA TYR A 509 1.15 7.13 6.42
C TYR A 509 1.38 5.86 7.26
N PRO A 510 0.35 5.31 7.93
CA PRO A 510 0.42 4.02 8.61
C PRO A 510 0.35 2.89 7.59
N ILE A 511 1.48 2.22 7.35
CA ILE A 511 1.62 1.17 6.36
C ILE A 511 1.67 -0.19 7.05
N SER A 512 0.82 -1.13 6.61
CA SER A 512 0.88 -2.53 7.03
C SER A 512 0.52 -3.45 5.88
N MET A 513 1.02 -4.68 5.88
CA MET A 513 0.70 -5.70 4.88
C MET A 513 0.66 -7.08 5.54
N THR A 514 -0.47 -7.76 5.37
CA THR A 514 -0.70 -9.13 5.81
C THR A 514 -0.27 -10.16 4.75
N THR A 515 -0.27 -11.46 5.08
CA THR A 515 -0.01 -12.56 4.14
C THR A 515 -1.02 -12.63 3.00
N SER A 516 -2.20 -12.02 3.16
CA SER A 516 -3.21 -11.90 2.10
C SER A 516 -3.04 -10.66 1.21
N ILE A 517 -1.95 -9.90 1.36
CA ILE A 517 -1.67 -8.64 0.64
C ILE A 517 -2.73 -7.54 0.94
N MET A 518 -3.42 -7.67 2.07
CA MET A 518 -4.33 -6.66 2.61
C MET A 518 -3.64 -5.89 3.76
N PRO A 519 -3.93 -4.60 3.98
CA PRO A 519 -3.53 -3.92 5.20
C PRO A 519 -4.22 -4.53 6.44
N LEU A 520 -3.68 -4.25 7.61
CA LEU A 520 -4.43 -4.41 8.86
C LEU A 520 -5.65 -3.48 8.85
N LYS A 521 -6.75 -3.90 9.49
CA LYS A 521 -7.87 -3.00 9.77
C LYS A 521 -7.44 -1.94 10.79
N ASN A 522 -8.08 -0.77 10.78
CA ASN A 522 -7.70 0.34 11.64
C ASN A 522 -7.93 0.06 13.14
N GLU A 523 -8.77 -0.92 13.50
CA GLU A 523 -8.97 -1.39 14.88
C GLU A 523 -7.87 -2.35 15.36
N GLN A 524 -6.99 -2.82 14.48
CA GLN A 524 -5.89 -3.74 14.82
C GLN A 524 -4.58 -3.01 15.15
N PHE A 525 -4.47 -1.71 14.83
CA PHE A 525 -3.33 -0.86 15.18
C PHE A 525 -3.78 0.47 15.78
N ALA A 526 -2.87 1.21 16.40
CA ALA A 526 -3.03 2.63 16.69
C ALA A 526 -1.95 3.42 15.93
N PHE A 527 -2.32 4.57 15.39
CA PHE A 527 -1.41 5.52 14.76
C PHE A 527 -1.65 6.91 15.36
N ASP A 528 -0.73 7.32 16.23
CA ASP A 528 -0.78 8.61 16.93
C ASP A 528 0.20 9.58 16.25
N GLU A 529 -0.23 10.82 16.00
CA GLU A 529 0.63 11.93 15.56
C GLU A 529 0.72 12.98 16.67
N VAL A 530 1.94 13.44 16.98
CA VAL A 530 2.19 14.54 17.91
C VAL A 530 3.20 15.52 17.30
N SER A 531 2.74 16.74 17.05
CA SER A 531 3.57 17.85 16.58
C SER A 531 4.16 18.61 17.77
N LEU A 532 5.49 18.67 17.85
CA LEU A 532 6.24 19.48 18.81
C LEU A 532 7.01 20.58 18.07
N LEU A 533 7.46 21.61 18.79
CA LEU A 533 8.07 22.84 18.23
C LEU A 533 9.19 22.58 17.18
N LEU A 534 9.93 21.48 17.31
CA LEU A 534 11.10 21.15 16.49
C LEU A 534 11.06 19.74 15.87
N VAL A 535 10.01 18.94 16.14
CA VAL A 535 9.93 17.53 15.73
C VAL A 535 8.48 17.07 15.69
N ASN A 536 8.09 16.36 14.63
CA ASN A 536 6.84 15.58 14.61
C ASN A 536 7.15 14.13 14.97
N VAL A 537 6.31 13.54 15.81
CA VAL A 537 6.44 12.17 16.28
C VAL A 537 5.21 11.38 15.82
N TYR A 538 5.44 10.34 15.02
CA TYR A 538 4.41 9.39 14.60
C TYR A 538 4.65 8.06 15.29
N SER A 539 3.65 7.52 15.98
CA SER A 539 3.75 6.28 16.73
C SER A 539 2.73 5.27 16.20
N MET A 540 3.21 4.18 15.61
CA MET A 540 2.39 3.08 15.10
C MET A 540 2.59 1.84 15.96
N ARG A 541 1.52 1.28 16.52
CA ARG A 541 1.59 0.09 17.40
C ARG A 541 0.46 -0.91 17.13
N LEU A 542 0.77 -2.20 17.24
CA LEU A 542 -0.26 -3.25 17.23
C LEU A 542 -1.14 -3.17 18.49
N ARG A 543 -2.43 -3.51 18.36
CA ARG A 543 -3.37 -3.63 19.47
C ARG A 543 -3.56 -5.08 19.94
N ALA A 544 -3.21 -6.05 19.12
CA ALA A 544 -3.25 -7.48 19.42
C ALA A 544 -2.10 -8.19 18.70
N ALA A 545 -1.70 -9.36 19.21
CA ALA A 545 -0.70 -10.19 18.57
C ALA A 545 -1.18 -10.69 17.19
N THR A 546 -0.27 -10.79 16.23
CA THR A 546 -0.56 -11.35 14.89
C THR A 546 0.65 -12.07 14.34
N ASP A 547 0.37 -13.14 13.59
CA ASP A 547 1.34 -13.99 12.92
C ASP A 547 1.27 -13.88 11.39
N GLU A 548 0.54 -12.91 10.86
CA GLU A 548 0.25 -12.76 9.42
C GLU A 548 0.98 -11.58 8.77
N LEU A 549 1.97 -10.94 9.40
CA LEU A 549 2.60 -9.72 8.87
C LEU A 549 3.77 -9.98 7.91
N TYR A 550 3.74 -9.28 6.77
CA TYR A 550 4.90 -9.07 5.88
C TYR A 550 5.53 -7.68 6.06
N ALA A 551 4.76 -6.66 6.43
CA ALA A 551 5.27 -5.31 6.65
C ALA A 551 4.43 -4.54 7.67
N PHE A 552 5.07 -3.63 8.40
CA PHE A 552 4.43 -2.71 9.35
C PHE A 552 5.34 -1.51 9.60
N GLY A 553 4.84 -0.27 9.50
CA GLY A 553 5.65 0.92 9.72
C GLY A 553 5.04 2.24 9.31
N VAL A 554 5.77 3.31 9.64
CA VAL A 554 5.49 4.67 9.20
C VAL A 554 6.27 4.93 7.92
N TRP A 555 5.57 5.17 6.82
CA TRP A 555 6.16 5.58 5.54
C TRP A 555 5.72 7.00 5.22
N GLY A 556 6.64 7.86 4.84
CA GLY A 556 6.35 9.26 4.53
C GLY A 556 7.03 9.75 3.27
N ARG A 557 6.40 10.74 2.64
CA ARG A 557 6.90 11.47 1.47
C ARG A 557 7.48 12.81 1.91
N ARG A 558 8.54 13.24 1.23
CA ARG A 558 9.10 14.60 1.27
C ARG A 558 9.19 15.11 -0.17
N PHE A 559 8.27 16.00 -0.54
CA PHE A 559 8.08 16.41 -1.94
C PHE A 559 9.17 17.37 -2.45
N GLU A 560 9.82 18.12 -1.55
CA GLU A 560 10.92 19.04 -1.87
C GLU A 560 12.12 18.37 -2.60
N THR A 561 12.31 17.06 -2.38
CA THR A 561 13.40 16.27 -2.98
C THR A 561 12.96 15.39 -4.16
N ASP A 562 11.77 15.61 -4.69
CA ASP A 562 11.30 14.89 -5.88
C ASP A 562 12.09 15.31 -7.13
N GLY A 563 12.31 14.35 -8.03
CA GLY A 563 13.16 14.55 -9.22
C GLY A 563 14.67 14.54 -8.97
N GLN A 564 15.13 14.40 -7.72
CA GLN A 564 16.57 14.25 -7.40
C GLN A 564 17.06 12.80 -7.64
N ASP A 565 18.37 12.59 -7.64
CA ASP A 565 18.96 11.25 -7.84
C ASP A 565 18.60 10.29 -6.69
N PRO A 566 18.32 8.99 -6.98
CA PRO A 566 18.09 7.98 -5.95
C PRO A 566 19.29 7.82 -5.01
N SER A 567 19.01 7.60 -3.72
CA SER A 567 20.05 7.38 -2.72
C SER A 567 20.77 6.04 -2.94
N PRO A 568 22.11 6.00 -2.92
CA PRO A 568 22.88 4.80 -3.26
C PRO A 568 22.69 3.70 -2.20
N PRO A 569 22.89 2.42 -2.57
CA PRO A 569 22.96 1.31 -1.63
C PRO A 569 24.03 1.53 -0.56
N ARG A 570 23.82 0.97 0.64
CA ARG A 570 24.84 0.88 1.69
C ARG A 570 25.57 -0.46 1.62
N GLU A 571 26.76 -0.50 2.20
CA GLU A 571 27.41 -1.75 2.58
C GLU A 571 26.66 -2.34 3.78
N HIS A 572 25.75 -3.26 3.51
CA HIS A 572 25.15 -4.12 4.53
C HIS A 572 26.05 -5.34 4.75
N ASP A 573 26.00 -5.89 5.96
CA ASP A 573 26.56 -7.19 6.33
C ASP A 573 28.12 -7.28 6.45
N ILE A 574 28.85 -6.17 6.60
CA ILE A 574 30.31 -6.17 6.91
C ILE A 574 30.62 -6.15 8.43
N GLU A 575 29.83 -5.44 9.26
CA GLU A 575 30.21 -5.19 10.67
C GLU A 575 30.05 -6.39 11.61
N ASP A 576 29.19 -7.38 11.31
CA ASP A 576 28.97 -8.55 12.19
C ASP A 576 30.11 -9.60 12.12
N LEU A 577 31.11 -9.42 11.24
CA LEU A 577 32.23 -10.37 11.06
C LEU A 577 33.53 -9.99 11.83
N THR A 578 33.58 -8.83 12.50
CA THR A 578 34.80 -8.39 13.21
C THR A 578 34.53 -7.69 14.55
N THR A 579 34.26 -8.45 15.61
CA THR A 579 34.24 -7.93 16.99
C THR A 579 35.17 -8.70 17.95
N THR A 580 36.48 -8.64 17.72
CA THR A 580 37.46 -8.75 18.82
C THR A 580 37.69 -7.37 19.44
N PRO A 581 37.42 -7.15 20.75
CA PRO A 581 37.57 -5.83 21.35
C PRO A 581 39.04 -5.49 21.58
N ALA A 582 39.55 -4.52 20.81
CA ALA A 582 40.80 -3.82 21.12
C ALA A 582 40.46 -2.44 21.72
N PRO A 583 41.01 -2.06 22.89
CA PRO A 583 40.75 -0.76 23.49
C PRO A 583 41.54 0.31 22.73
N SER A 584 40.86 1.36 22.26
CA SER A 584 41.50 2.54 21.68
C SER A 584 41.07 3.82 22.40
N THR A 585 42.00 4.76 22.48
CA THR A 585 42.01 5.85 23.47
C THR A 585 41.71 7.21 22.85
N THR A 586 41.03 8.05 23.64
CA THR A 586 40.96 9.54 23.55
C THR A 586 40.30 10.18 22.30
N PRO A 587 39.33 11.10 22.48
CA PRO A 587 38.68 11.79 21.37
C PRO A 587 39.39 13.09 20.95
N SER A 588 39.32 13.41 19.66
CA SER A 588 39.63 14.74 19.10
C SER A 588 38.33 15.55 18.94
N PRO A 589 38.31 16.87 19.21
CA PRO A 589 37.08 17.65 19.29
C PRO A 589 36.54 18.11 17.92
N GLY A 590 35.26 17.83 17.63
CA GLY A 590 34.58 18.28 16.41
C GLY A 590 33.06 18.39 16.52
N SER A 591 32.53 19.61 16.49
CA SER A 591 31.11 19.99 16.44
C SER A 591 30.22 19.56 17.63
N SER A 592 30.06 20.45 18.62
CA SER A 592 29.13 20.27 19.75
C SER A 592 27.63 20.35 19.38
N ASN A 593 27.29 20.86 18.20
CA ASN A 593 25.91 21.18 17.83
C ASN A 593 25.03 19.97 17.41
N SER A 594 25.62 18.82 17.05
CA SER A 594 24.84 17.61 16.74
C SER A 594 24.46 16.85 18.01
N VAL A 595 25.41 16.68 18.95
CA VAL A 595 25.25 15.93 20.20
C VAL A 595 24.14 16.51 21.08
N HIS A 596 24.03 17.84 21.17
CA HIS A 596 22.96 18.49 21.94
C HIS A 596 21.56 18.28 21.33
N LYS A 597 21.43 18.26 20.00
CA LYS A 597 20.15 17.90 19.35
C LYS A 597 19.79 16.43 19.58
N PHE A 598 20.77 15.54 19.49
CA PHE A 598 20.59 14.10 19.69
C PHE A 598 20.09 13.78 21.11
N SER A 599 20.72 14.37 22.13
CA SER A 599 20.28 14.22 23.53
C SER A 599 18.88 14.82 23.77
N ALA A 600 18.56 15.96 23.15
CA ALA A 600 17.23 16.56 23.26
C ALA A 600 16.12 15.71 22.61
N VAL A 601 16.36 15.09 21.45
CA VAL A 601 15.37 14.22 20.79
C VAL A 601 15.17 12.92 21.56
N LEU A 602 16.23 12.29 22.06
CA LEU A 602 16.12 11.14 22.97
C LEU A 602 15.39 11.50 24.27
N LEU A 603 15.64 12.69 24.83
CA LEU A 603 14.89 13.19 25.99
C LEU A 603 13.41 13.43 25.67
N ILE A 604 13.08 13.98 24.49
CA ILE A 604 11.70 14.18 24.04
C ILE A 604 10.98 12.84 23.84
N ILE A 605 11.62 11.84 23.22
CA ILE A 605 11.06 10.49 23.08
C ILE A 605 10.88 9.84 24.46
N SER A 606 11.85 10.01 25.37
CA SER A 606 11.74 9.52 26.75
C SER A 606 10.60 10.20 27.52
N ILE A 607 10.43 11.51 27.37
CA ILE A 607 9.32 12.27 27.96
C ILE A 607 7.98 11.80 27.36
N PHE A 608 7.91 11.53 26.07
CA PHE A 608 6.70 11.02 25.43
C PHE A 608 6.33 9.59 25.90
N LEU A 609 7.33 8.72 26.06
CA LEU A 609 7.17 7.39 26.64
C LEU A 609 6.74 7.44 28.11
N LEU A 610 7.26 8.41 28.88
CA LEU A 610 6.88 8.64 30.29
C LEU A 610 5.48 9.25 30.46
N LEU A 611 4.99 10.02 29.49
CA LEU A 611 3.62 10.59 29.49
C LEU A 611 2.54 9.59 29.02
N LYS A 612 2.93 8.37 28.64
CA LYS A 612 2.04 7.28 28.18
C LYS A 612 1.97 6.09 29.17
N GLN A 613 2.62 6.18 30.33
CA GLN A 613 2.40 5.30 31.48
C GLN A 613 1.36 5.92 32.43
#